data_AF-A0AAU1A610-F1
#
_entry.id   AF-A0AAU1A610-F1
#
_cell.length_a   1.000
_cell.length_b   1.000
_cell.length_c   1.000
_cell.angle_alpha   90.00
_cell.angle_beta   90.00
_cell.angle_gamma   90.00
#
_symmetry.space_group_name_H-M   'P 1'
#
loop_
_entity.id
_entity.type
_entity.pdbx_description
1 polymer ?
#
loop_
_entity_poly.entity_id
_entity_poly.type
_entity_poly.pdbx_seq_one_letter_code
_entity_poly.pdbx_strand_id
1 'polypeptide(L)'
;MEPVREHGAKATSALVPYVRLAEHFVAGQIDALQFDSRFWEEFHRSPQRISDADFAVLNELFYVVEDFVPDVDAREPGDVTEPELLAAAKTFLDHCRAG
;
A
#
# COMPACT_ATOMS: atom_id res chain seq x y z
N MET A 1 27.38 12.79 -20.23
CA MET A 1 26.45 13.19 -19.14
C MET A 1 25.07 13.19 -19.76
N GLU A 2 24.34 12.08 -19.63
CA GLU A 2 23.02 11.93 -20.24
C GLU A 2 21.95 12.40 -19.24
N PRO A 3 20.86 13.05 -19.71
CA PRO A 3 19.83 13.56 -18.83
C PRO A 3 18.96 12.41 -18.32
N VAL A 4 18.83 12.31 -17.00
CA VAL A 4 17.90 11.38 -16.37
C VAL A 4 16.49 11.91 -16.63
N ARG A 5 15.72 11.18 -17.43
CA ARG A 5 14.32 11.53 -17.71
C ARG A 5 13.47 11.13 -16.52
N GLU A 6 13.00 12.14 -15.80
CA GLU A 6 11.90 12.04 -14.84
C GLU A 6 10.68 11.44 -15.56
N HIS A 7 10.32 10.21 -15.19
CA HIS A 7 9.09 9.59 -15.63
C HIS A 7 8.02 9.90 -14.60
N GLY A 8 6.95 10.56 -15.04
CA GLY A 8 5.68 10.53 -14.32
C GLY A 8 5.31 9.06 -14.08
N ALA A 9 5.16 8.72 -12.79
CA ALA A 9 4.96 7.36 -12.34
C ALA A 9 3.51 6.89 -12.54
N LYS A 10 3.14 6.60 -13.79
CA LYS A 10 2.00 5.73 -14.05
C LYS A 10 2.29 4.41 -13.32
N ALA A 11 1.41 3.98 -12.41
CA ALA A 11 1.58 2.74 -11.65
C ALA A 11 2.13 1.62 -12.55
N THR A 12 3.36 1.19 -12.29
CA THR A 12 4.01 0.15 -13.08
C THR A 12 3.27 -1.17 -12.90
N SER A 13 3.56 -2.16 -13.76
CA SER A 13 2.95 -3.49 -13.67
C SER A 13 3.12 -4.16 -12.28
N ALA A 14 4.12 -3.75 -11.49
CA ALA A 14 4.38 -4.31 -10.17
C ALA A 14 3.44 -3.78 -9.08
N LEU A 15 2.95 -2.54 -9.21
CA LEU A 15 2.04 -1.91 -8.23
C LEU A 15 0.57 -2.29 -8.43
N VAL A 16 0.21 -2.82 -9.62
CA VAL A 16 -1.18 -3.18 -9.98
C VAL A 16 -1.90 -4.04 -8.92
N PRO A 17 -1.27 -5.07 -8.30
CA PRO A 17 -1.93 -5.86 -7.27
C PRO A 17 -2.31 -5.02 -6.04
N TYR A 18 -1.40 -4.16 -5.58
CA TYR A 18 -1.61 -3.28 -4.43
C TYR A 18 -2.64 -2.20 -4.73
N VAL A 19 -2.64 -1.63 -5.94
CA VAL A 19 -3.66 -0.67 -6.39
C VAL A 19 -5.06 -1.30 -6.33
N ARG A 20 -5.24 -2.50 -6.88
CA ARG A 20 -6.53 -3.20 -6.85
C ARG A 20 -6.98 -3.52 -5.42
N LEU A 21 -6.04 -3.93 -4.59
CA LEU A 21 -6.32 -4.25 -3.20
C LEU A 21 -6.79 -2.99 -2.43
N ALA A 22 -6.10 -1.86 -2.61
CA ALA A 22 -6.47 -0.58 -2.02
C ALA A 22 -7.81 -0.07 -2.56
N GLU A 23 -8.10 -0.22 -3.85
CA GLU A 23 -9.41 0.13 -4.43
C GLU A 23 -10.55 -0.67 -3.77
N HIS A 24 -10.38 -1.98 -3.59
CA HIS A 24 -11.38 -2.82 -2.93
C HIS A 24 -11.60 -2.42 -1.47
N PHE A 25 -10.54 -2.10 -0.74
CA PHE A 25 -10.65 -1.66 0.65
C PHE A 25 -11.33 -0.29 0.75
N VAL A 26 -10.91 0.68 -0.06
CA VAL A 26 -11.50 2.03 -0.08
C VAL A 26 -12.97 2.01 -0.50
N ALA A 27 -13.38 1.08 -1.36
CA ALA A 27 -14.76 0.88 -1.77
C ALA A 27 -15.61 0.09 -0.74
N GLY A 28 -15.02 -0.37 0.38
CA GLY A 28 -15.69 -1.18 1.39
C GLY A 28 -16.04 -2.59 0.90
N GLN A 29 -15.36 -3.09 -0.14
CA GLN A 29 -15.57 -4.43 -0.70
C GLN A 29 -14.78 -5.51 0.06
N ILE A 30 -13.75 -5.10 0.79
CA ILE A 30 -13.03 -5.90 1.77
C ILE A 30 -12.85 -5.08 3.04
N ASP A 31 -12.78 -5.75 4.19
CA ASP A 31 -12.49 -5.11 5.48
C ASP A 31 -10.97 -4.95 5.71
N ALA A 32 -10.61 -4.29 6.82
CA ALA A 32 -9.22 -4.02 7.17
C ALA A 32 -8.38 -5.29 7.40
N LEU A 33 -8.97 -6.34 7.99
CA LEU A 33 -8.29 -7.61 8.24
C LEU A 33 -8.01 -8.35 6.92
N GLN A 34 -8.98 -8.35 6.00
CA GLN A 34 -8.83 -8.89 4.67
C GLN A 34 -7.81 -8.11 3.83
N PHE A 35 -7.76 -6.78 3.98
CA PHE A 35 -6.76 -5.94 3.33
C PHE A 35 -5.35 -6.29 3.82
N ASP A 36 -5.13 -6.29 5.14
CA ASP A 36 -3.85 -6.66 5.77
C ASP A 36 -3.36 -8.05 5.31
N SER A 37 -4.20 -9.07 5.47
CA SER A 37 -3.83 -10.45 5.11
C SER A 37 -3.44 -10.58 3.63
N ARG A 38 -4.22 -9.97 2.72
CA ARG A 38 -3.95 -10.03 1.27
C ARG A 38 -2.76 -9.18 0.85
N PHE A 39 -2.48 -8.09 1.57
CA PHE A 39 -1.29 -7.28 1.32
C PHE A 39 -0.04 -8.13 1.53
N TRP A 40 0.06 -8.85 2.64
CA TRP A 40 1.18 -9.73 2.94
C TRP A 40 1.25 -10.94 2.02
N GLU A 41 0.10 -11.51 1.63
CA GLU A 41 0.08 -12.56 0.60
C GLU A 41 0.75 -12.08 -0.68
N GLU A 42 0.40 -10.89 -1.17
CA GLU A 42 0.99 -10.38 -2.41
C GLU A 42 2.44 -9.91 -2.26
N PHE A 43 2.79 -9.32 -1.12
CA PHE A 43 4.17 -8.95 -0.80
C PHE A 43 5.10 -10.17 -0.76
N HIS A 44 4.69 -11.25 -0.10
CA HIS A 44 5.49 -12.48 -0.02
C HIS A 44 5.53 -13.27 -1.33
N ARG A 45 4.56 -13.10 -2.23
CA ARG A 45 4.50 -13.84 -3.50
C ARG A 45 5.58 -13.39 -4.50
N SER A 46 6.15 -12.20 -4.37
CA SER A 46 7.13 -11.68 -5.35
C SER A 46 8.10 -10.62 -4.78
N PRO A 47 8.96 -10.97 -3.81
CA PRO A 47 9.93 -10.03 -3.22
C PRO A 47 10.99 -9.50 -4.20
N GLN A 48 11.14 -10.09 -5.40
CA GLN A 48 12.17 -9.71 -6.39
C GLN A 48 11.66 -8.80 -7.53
N ARG A 49 10.44 -8.25 -7.45
CA ARG A 49 9.80 -7.58 -8.60
C ARG A 49 9.47 -6.11 -8.44
N ILE A 50 9.58 -5.55 -7.24
CA ILE A 50 9.33 -4.12 -7.02
C ILE A 50 10.67 -3.38 -7.19
N SER A 51 10.71 -2.39 -8.09
CA SER A 51 11.86 -1.51 -8.23
C SER A 51 11.95 -0.54 -7.05
N ASP A 52 13.11 0.05 -6.77
CA ASP A 52 13.24 1.06 -5.70
C ASP A 52 12.24 2.23 -5.89
N ALA A 53 11.98 2.62 -7.14
CA ALA A 53 11.02 3.67 -7.47
C ALA A 53 9.58 3.26 -7.14
N ASP A 54 9.20 2.01 -7.46
CA ASP A 54 7.88 1.48 -7.13
C ASP A 54 7.72 1.27 -5.63
N PHE A 55 8.78 0.78 -4.97
CA PHE A 55 8.78 0.61 -3.53
C PHE A 55 8.64 1.96 -2.84
N ALA A 56 9.31 3.02 -3.33
CA ALA A 56 9.16 4.37 -2.78
C ALA A 56 7.69 4.86 -2.79
N VAL A 57 6.90 4.47 -3.79
CA VAL A 57 5.45 4.77 -3.83
C VAL A 57 4.65 3.91 -2.85
N LEU A 58 5.02 2.63 -2.70
CA LEU A 58 4.36 1.68 -1.79
C LEU A 58 4.75 1.87 -0.31
N ASN A 59 5.91 2.47 -0.05
CA ASN A 59 6.63 2.44 1.22
C ASN A 59 5.79 2.96 2.40
N GLU A 60 5.06 4.05 2.22
CA GLU A 60 4.19 4.60 3.27
C GLU A 60 3.06 3.62 3.62
N LEU A 61 2.41 3.04 2.60
CA LEU A 61 1.37 2.04 2.81
C LEU A 61 1.93 0.77 3.46
N PHE A 62 3.14 0.35 3.07
CA PHE A 62 3.82 -0.80 3.65
C PHE A 62 3.98 -0.67 5.16
N TYR A 63 4.53 0.46 5.64
CA TYR A 63 4.72 0.66 7.08
C TYR A 63 3.40 0.78 7.84
N VAL A 64 2.38 1.41 7.24
CA VAL A 64 1.07 1.49 7.88
C VAL A 64 0.41 0.11 8.00
N VAL A 65 0.61 -0.78 7.02
CA VAL A 65 0.14 -2.17 7.12
C VAL A 65 0.95 -2.94 8.17
N GLU A 66 2.27 -2.72 8.26
CA GLU A 66 3.14 -3.34 9.28
C GLU A 66 2.73 -2.97 10.71
N ASP A 67 2.34 -1.71 10.93
CA ASP A 67 1.91 -1.21 12.24
C ASP A 67 0.41 -1.43 12.53
N PHE A 68 -0.35 -2.03 11.61
CA PHE A 68 -1.79 -2.25 11.79
C PHE A 68 -2.08 -3.40 12.75
N VAL A 69 -2.81 -3.09 13.82
CA VAL A 69 -3.30 -4.08 14.78
C VAL A 69 -4.82 -4.23 14.63
N PRO A 70 -5.31 -5.38 14.09
CA PRO A 70 -6.74 -5.59 13.86
C PRO A 70 -7.53 -5.81 15.16
N ASP A 71 -6.89 -6.36 16.19
CA ASP A 71 -7.50 -6.57 17.49
C ASP A 71 -7.45 -5.29 18.33
N VAL A 72 -8.62 -4.68 18.56
CA VAL A 72 -8.75 -3.43 19.31
C VAL A 72 -8.30 -3.59 20.77
N ASP A 73 -8.48 -4.77 21.37
CA ASP A 73 -8.10 -5.02 22.76
C ASP A 73 -6.60 -5.27 22.91
N ALA A 74 -5.92 -5.63 21.82
CA ALA A 74 -4.47 -5.80 21.77
C ALA A 74 -3.73 -4.51 21.36
N ARG A 75 -4.46 -3.45 21.00
CA ARG A 75 -3.88 -2.22 20.46
C ARG A 75 -3.24 -1.35 21.55
N GLU A 76 -2.01 -0.93 21.31
CA GLU A 76 -1.24 0.01 22.13
C GLU A 76 -1.27 1.44 21.56
N PRO A 77 -0.98 2.47 22.38
CA PRO A 77 -0.82 3.83 21.88
C PRO A 77 0.30 3.93 20.82
N GLY A 78 -0.08 4.21 19.58
CA GLY A 78 0.84 4.31 18.45
C GLY A 78 0.57 3.29 17.35
N ASP A 79 -0.17 2.22 17.64
CA ASP A 79 -0.59 1.25 16.65
C ASP A 79 -1.60 1.83 15.66
N VAL A 80 -1.52 1.40 14.42
CA VAL A 80 -2.41 1.85 13.36
C VAL A 80 -3.80 1.27 13.56
N THR A 81 -4.79 2.16 13.47
CA THR A 81 -6.22 1.82 13.46
C THR A 81 -6.75 1.62 12.04
N GLU A 82 -7.92 0.98 11.91
CA GLU A 82 -8.58 0.83 10.59
C GLU A 82 -8.82 2.17 9.86
N PRO A 83 -9.29 3.24 10.52
CA PRO A 83 -9.38 4.55 9.87
C PRO A 83 -8.06 5.09 9.32
N GLU A 84 -6.95 4.86 10.03
CA GLU A 84 -5.61 5.28 9.59
C GLU A 84 -5.10 4.43 8.42
N LEU A 85 -5.33 3.11 8.47
CA LEU A 85 -5.07 2.21 7.36
C LEU A 85 -5.87 2.62 6.11
N LEU A 86 -7.15 2.98 6.27
CA LEU A 86 -8.00 3.47 5.19
C LEU A 86 -7.49 4.80 4.62
N ALA A 87 -6.98 5.70 5.47
CA ALA A 87 -6.37 6.95 5.03
C ALA A 87 -5.11 6.69 4.19
N ALA A 88 -4.22 5.80 4.66
CA ALA A 88 -3.01 5.43 3.93
C ALA A 88 -3.31 4.77 2.57
N ALA A 89 -4.31 3.89 2.51
CA ALA A 89 -4.76 3.30 1.25
C ALA A 89 -5.24 4.35 0.23
N LYS A 90 -5.94 5.41 0.70
CA LYS A 90 -6.34 6.53 -0.17
C LYS A 90 -5.14 7.34 -0.66
N THR A 91 -4.23 7.71 0.24
CA THR A 91 -2.98 8.43 -0.11
C THR A 91 -2.17 7.66 -1.15
N PHE A 92 -2.03 6.35 -0.98
CA PHE A 92 -1.35 5.49 -1.95
C PHE A 92 -2.02 5.52 -3.34
N LEU A 93 -3.36 5.47 -3.40
CA LEU A 93 -4.10 5.57 -4.67
C LEU A 93 -3.93 6.95 -5.33
N ASP A 94 -3.88 8.03 -4.55
CA ASP A 94 -3.63 9.37 -5.07
C ASP A 94 -2.21 9.52 -5.63
N HIS A 95 -1.19 8.99 -4.94
CA HIS A 95 0.19 8.95 -5.47
C HIS A 95 0.27 8.17 -6.79
N CYS A 96 -0.44 7.04 -6.91
CA CYS A 96 -0.48 6.24 -8.13
C CYS A 96 -1.21 6.92 -9.31
N ARG A 97 -2.05 7.93 -9.05
CA ARG A 97 -2.79 8.70 -10.07
C ARG A 97 -2.09 9.99 -10.48
N ALA A 98 -1.27 10.55 -9.59
CA ALA A 98 -0.54 11.80 -9.81
C ALA A 98 0.75 11.63 -10.64
N GLY A 99 1.24 10.40 -10.78
CA GLY A 99 2.36 10.04 -11.66
C GLY A 99 1.89 9.61 -13.06
#